data_AF-A0A7Y0G2I6-F1
#
_entry.id   AF-A0A7Y0G2I6-F1
#
_cell.length_a   1.000
_cell.length_b   1.000
_cell.length_c   1.000
_cell.angle_alpha   90.00
_cell.angle_beta   90.00
_cell.angle_gamma   90.00
#
_symmetry.space_group_name_H-M   'P 1'
#
loop_
_entity.id
_entity.type
_entity.pdbx_description
1 polymer ?
#
loop_
_entity_poly.entity_id
_entity_poly.type
_entity_poly.pdbx_seq_one_letter_code
_entity_poly.pdbx_strand_id
1 'polypeptide(L)' 'MLETSREPAPASAESVPAADPPVEEPRGCLFALSQPPLMIFLTVIGALLLMAALHDLYVL' A
#
# COMPACT_ATOMS: atom_id res chain seq x y z
N MET A 1 7.33 23.84 -13.63
CA MET A 1 7.87 23.15 -12.44
C MET A 1 7.35 21.72 -12.52
N LEU A 2 8.26 20.76 -12.50
CA LEU A 2 8.17 19.32 -12.86
C LEU A 2 6.90 18.56 -12.45
N GLU A 3 6.24 17.88 -13.39
CA GLU A 3 5.68 16.53 -13.18
C GLU A 3 5.53 15.77 -14.53
N THR A 4 6.61 15.77 -15.30
CA THR A 4 6.86 14.79 -16.36
C THR A 4 7.51 13.54 -15.74
N SER A 5 6.76 12.76 -14.97
CA SER A 5 7.21 11.42 -14.53
C SER A 5 5.99 10.74 -13.91
N ARG A 6 5.30 9.82 -14.57
CA ARG A 6 5.78 8.44 -14.71
C ARG A 6 4.76 7.65 -15.53
N GLU A 7 5.02 7.47 -16.81
CA GLU A 7 4.51 6.29 -17.54
C GLU A 7 5.45 5.12 -17.22
N PRO A 8 4.98 4.01 -16.62
CA PRO A 8 5.77 2.80 -16.59
C PRO A 8 5.36 1.91 -17.77
N ALA A 9 6.16 1.92 -18.83
CA ALA A 9 6.13 0.91 -19.89
C ALA A 9 7.33 -0.06 -19.73
N PRO A 10 7.20 -1.31 -20.19
CA PRO A 10 7.77 -2.48 -19.52
C PRO A 10 9.21 -2.80 -19.97
N ALA A 11 10.07 -3.19 -19.03
CA ALA A 11 11.39 -3.73 -19.33
C ALA A 11 11.49 -5.16 -18.79
N SER A 12 11.22 -6.13 -19.66
CA SER A 12 11.78 -7.47 -19.54
C SER A 12 13.29 -7.37 -19.75
N ALA A 13 14.07 -7.67 -18.72
CA ALA A 13 15.49 -8.06 -18.80
C ALA A 13 15.75 -8.92 -17.56
N GLU A 14 15.70 -10.24 -17.72
CA GLU A 14 16.88 -11.09 -17.95
C GLU A 14 17.68 -11.32 -16.66
N SER A 15 17.71 -12.60 -16.27
CA SER A 15 18.22 -13.15 -15.01
C SER A 15 19.75 -13.12 -14.93
N VAL A 16 20.31 -12.50 -13.89
CA VAL A 16 21.73 -12.68 -13.49
C VAL A 16 21.82 -12.76 -11.97
N PRO A 17 22.35 -13.85 -11.37
CA PRO A 17 22.54 -13.93 -9.92
C PRO A 17 23.89 -13.31 -9.55
N ALA A 18 23.88 -12.05 -9.14
CA ALA A 18 25.05 -11.38 -8.56
C ALA A 18 24.67 -10.90 -7.16
N ALA A 19 25.36 -11.46 -6.15
CA ALA A 19 25.41 -11.08 -4.73
C ALA A 19 24.39 -10.01 -4.29
N ASP A 20 23.34 -10.44 -3.57
CA ASP A 20 22.28 -9.58 -3.01
C ASP A 20 22.86 -8.25 -2.44
N PRO A 21 22.73 -7.12 -3.16
CA PRO A 21 22.75 -5.82 -2.48
C PRO A 21 21.55 -5.80 -1.53
N PRO A 22 21.58 -5.04 -0.40
CA PRO A 22 20.44 -4.99 0.51
C PRO A 22 19.18 -4.69 -0.29
N VAL A 23 18.33 -5.72 -0.44
CA VAL A 23 17.14 -5.67 -1.27
C VAL A 23 16.41 -4.43 -0.85
N GLU A 24 16.34 -3.46 -1.74
CA GLU A 24 15.60 -2.24 -1.53
C GLU A 24 14.15 -2.69 -1.43
N GLU A 25 13.73 -2.93 -0.19
CA GLU A 25 12.44 -3.52 0.17
C GLU A 25 11.40 -2.85 -0.71
N PRO A 26 10.56 -3.59 -1.46
CA PRO A 26 9.69 -2.99 -2.45
C PRO A 26 8.71 -2.04 -1.75
N ARG A 27 9.13 -0.79 -1.62
CA ARG A 27 8.35 0.30 -1.02
C ARG A 27 7.14 0.62 -1.89
N GLY A 28 6.83 -0.17 -2.92
CA GLY A 28 5.70 0.06 -3.82
C GLY A 28 4.36 -0.13 -3.14
N CYS A 29 4.13 -1.26 -2.45
CA CYS A 29 2.82 -1.54 -1.85
C CYS A 29 2.64 -0.82 -0.51
N LEU A 30 3.64 -0.87 0.36
CA LEU A 30 3.57 -0.22 1.67
C LEU A 30 3.50 1.32 1.55
N PHE A 31 4.16 1.93 0.54
CA PHE A 31 4.04 3.37 0.27
C PHE A 31 2.73 3.75 -0.44
N ALA A 32 2.19 2.87 -1.30
CA ALA A 32 0.86 3.05 -1.88
C ALA A 32 -0.24 2.99 -0.80
N LEU A 33 -0.09 2.09 0.18
CA LEU A 33 -1.02 1.95 1.30
C LEU A 33 -0.85 3.06 2.35
N SER A 34 0.36 3.57 2.54
CA SER A 34 0.64 4.71 3.42
C SER A 34 0.48 6.07 2.72
N GLN A 35 -0.10 6.09 1.52
CA GLN A 35 -0.59 7.34 0.95
C GLN A 35 -1.53 7.99 1.97
N PRO A 36 -1.25 9.23 2.43
CA PRO A 36 -2.03 9.87 3.47
C PRO A 36 -3.55 9.83 3.22
N PRO A 37 -4.06 9.99 1.99
CA PRO A 37 -5.49 9.85 1.69
C PRO A 37 -6.05 8.43 1.91
N LEU A 38 -5.33 7.40 1.46
CA LEU A 38 -5.78 6.00 1.55
C LEU A 38 -5.74 5.49 3.00
N MET A 39 -4.74 5.91 3.76
CA MET A 39 -4.62 5.60 5.20
C MET A 39 -5.85 6.09 5.98
N ILE A 40 -6.32 7.32 5.71
CA ILE A 40 -7.51 7.86 6.37
C ILE A 40 -8.77 7.08 5.96
N PHE A 41 -8.90 6.73 4.68
CA PHE A 41 -10.01 5.92 4.19
C PHE A 41 -10.10 4.57 4.90
N LEU A 42 -8.99 3.83 4.97
CA LEU A 42 -8.92 2.56 5.68
C LEU A 42 -9.25 2.71 7.16
N THR A 43 -8.79 3.79 7.79
CA THR A 43 -9.08 4.08 9.20
C THR A 43 -10.58 4.27 9.43
N VAL A 44 -11.26 5.03 8.56
CA VAL A 44 -12.71 5.26 8.64
C VAL A 44 -13.49 3.96 8.48
N ILE A 45 -13.19 3.17 7.44
CA ILE A 45 -13.88 1.90 7.21
C ILE A 45 -13.63 0.93 8.37
N GLY A 46 -12.40 0.84 8.86
CA GLY A 46 -12.06 0.02 10.03
C GLY A 46 -12.85 0.40 11.28
N ALA A 47 -12.99 1.71 11.55
CA ALA A 47 -13.78 2.19 12.67
C ALA A 47 -15.28 1.87 12.53
N LEU A 48 -15.84 2.03 11.33
CA LEU A 48 -17.24 1.66 11.06
C LEU A 48 -17.49 0.17 11.27
N LEU A 49 -16.59 -0.69 10.76
CA LEU A 49 -16.67 -2.14 10.94
C LEU A 49 -16.52 -2.54 12.42
N LEU A 50 -15.59 -1.91 13.15
CA LEU A 50 -15.40 -2.17 14.57
C LEU A 50 -16.66 -1.81 15.37
N MET A 51 -17.25 -0.64 15.14
CA MET A 51 -18.49 -0.25 15.84
C MET A 51 -19.65 -1.17 15.50
N ALA A 52 -19.77 -1.60 14.23
CA ALA A 52 -20.79 -2.57 13.83
C ALA A 52 -20.59 -3.92 14.54
N ALA A 53 -19.36 -4.42 14.65
CA ALA A 53 -19.05 -5.65 15.36
C ALA A 53 -19.31 -5.55 16.87
N LEU A 54 -18.98 -4.42 17.49
CA LEU A 54 -19.31 -4.17 18.90
C LEU A 54 -20.83 -4.10 19.10
N HIS A 55 -21.55 -3.44 18.20
CA HIS A 55 -23.02 -3.41 18.26
C HIS A 55 -23.61 -4.82 18.12
N ASP A 56 -23.11 -5.62 17.17
CA ASP A 56 -23.55 -7.01 16.98
C ASP A 56 -23.28 -7.88 18.22
N LEU A 57 -22.11 -7.75 18.84
CA LEU A 57 -21.73 -8.59 19.97
C LEU A 57 -22.40 -8.20 21.30
N TYR A 58 -22.73 -6.92 21.49
CA TYR A 58 -23.20 -6.38 22.78
C TYR A 58 -24.65 -5.88 22.78
N VAL A 59 -25.24 -5.60 21.62
CA VAL A 59 -26.59 -5.00 21.51
C VAL A 59 -27.63 -6.00 20.96
N LEU A 60 -27.20 -7.06 20.27
CA LEU A 60 -28.04 -8.26 20.07
C LEU A 60 -27.97 -9.18 21.30
#